data_AF-A0A1Q7SNK0-F1
#
_entry.id   AF-A0A1Q7SNK0-F1
#
_cell.length_a   1.000
_cell.length_b   1.000
_cell.length_c   1.000
_cell.angle_alpha   90.00
_cell.angle_beta   90.00
_cell.angle_gamma   90.00
#
_symmetry.space_group_name_H-M   'P 1'
#
loop_
_entity.id
_entity.type
_entity.pdbx_description
1 polymer ?
#
loop_
_entity_poly.entity_id
_entity_poly.type
_entity_poly.pdbx_seq_one_letter_code
_entity_poly.pdbx_strand_id
1 'polypeptide(L)'
;MEWLSTEEIVLAFTTLVASGLLILGTLKLVRPPRPKSAPPRGGVTPRVAIAAPSVRPERPRTRQLPEDRAAIARRLGRTLLDRAVQESEPGRRRTLIYRAIACLNRGVEAAPDDEPLRDTLTAAHAALWNTYQQIGLERLAQEMPWRATALAPAEPPPGSVARATPALERRSV
;
A
#
# COMPACT_ATOMS: atom_id res chain seq x y z
N MET A 1 -27.30 16.07 -3.56
CA MET A 1 -25.99 15.87 -2.94
C MET A 1 -25.62 17.18 -2.30
N GLU A 2 -25.82 17.30 -0.99
CA GLU A 2 -25.42 18.48 -0.24
C GLU A 2 -23.90 18.44 -0.11
N TRP A 3 -23.23 19.47 -0.65
CA TRP A 3 -21.79 19.61 -0.55
C TRP A 3 -21.47 19.98 0.90
N LEU A 4 -20.71 19.14 1.61
CA LEU A 4 -20.25 19.43 2.97
C LEU A 4 -19.53 20.78 2.99
N SER A 5 -19.94 21.65 3.91
CA SER A 5 -19.33 22.97 4.07
C SER A 5 -17.86 22.81 4.48
N THR A 6 -17.00 23.74 4.05
CA THR A 6 -15.58 23.77 4.43
C THR A 6 -15.39 23.67 5.94
N GLU A 7 -16.32 24.23 6.72
CA GLU A 7 -16.33 24.18 8.18
C GLU A 7 -16.51 22.76 8.72
N GLU A 8 -17.41 21.97 8.11
CA GLU A 8 -17.66 20.57 8.49
C GLU A 8 -16.47 19.68 8.14
N ILE A 9 -15.79 19.98 7.03
CA ILE A 9 -14.56 19.30 6.62
C ILE A 9 -13.45 19.59 7.64
N VAL A 10 -13.26 20.87 8.03
CA VAL A 10 -12.27 21.24 9.04
C VAL A 10 -12.60 20.62 10.40
N LEU A 11 -13.87 20.58 10.80
CA LEU A 11 -14.31 19.89 12.02
C LEU A 11 -14.04 18.38 11.96
N ALA A 12 -14.30 17.73 10.83
CA ALA A 12 -14.05 16.31 10.65
C ALA A 12 -12.54 15.99 10.70
N PHE A 13 -11.71 16.81 10.06
CA PHE A 13 -10.25 16.61 10.09
C PHE A 13 -9.67 16.86 11.49
N THR A 14 -10.09 17.91 12.18
CA THR A 14 -9.59 18.23 13.53
C THR A 14 -10.01 17.17 14.54
N THR A 15 -11.25 16.71 14.50
CA THR A 15 -11.73 15.61 15.36
C THR A 15 -11.02 14.30 15.06
N LEU A 16 -10.74 13.99 13.80
CA LEU A 16 -9.96 12.83 13.39
C LEU A 16 -8.52 12.88 13.92
N VAL A 17 -7.85 14.03 13.79
CA VAL A 17 -6.49 14.24 14.29
C VAL A 17 -6.45 14.12 15.82
N ALA A 18 -7.40 14.74 16.52
CA ALA A 18 -7.51 14.66 17.98
C ALA A 18 -7.72 13.21 18.44
N SER A 19 -8.61 12.47 17.78
CA SER A 19 -8.86 11.05 18.06
C SER A 19 -7.60 10.18 17.82
N GLY A 20 -6.90 10.42 16.72
CA GLY A 20 -5.65 9.72 16.41
C GLY A 20 -4.54 9.97 17.44
N LEU A 21 -4.38 11.23 17.89
CA LEU A 21 -3.42 11.59 18.94
C LEU A 21 -3.79 10.97 20.29
N LEU A 22 -5.09 10.91 20.63
CA LEU A 22 -5.58 10.25 21.84
C LEU A 22 -5.22 8.76 21.84
N ILE A 23 -5.49 8.06 20.73
CA ILE A 23 -5.17 6.64 20.55
C ILE A 23 -3.65 6.40 20.62
N LEU A 24 -2.85 7.26 19.98
CA LEU A 24 -1.39 7.12 20.00
C LEU A 24 -0.80 7.39 21.39
N GLY A 25 -1.37 8.35 22.12
CA GLY A 25 -1.02 8.66 23.51
C GLY A 25 -1.32 7.50 24.45
N THR A 26 -2.51 6.88 24.33
CA THR A 26 -2.88 5.72 25.14
C THR A 26 -2.05 4.48 24.81
N LEU A 27 -1.70 4.27 23.53
CA LEU A 27 -0.81 3.17 23.13
C LEU A 27 0.61 3.32 23.72
N LYS A 28 1.07 4.55 23.96
CA LYS A 28 2.34 4.81 24.66
C LYS A 28 2.27 4.48 26.15
N LEU A 29 1.11 4.59 26.79
CA LEU A 29 0.89 4.22 28.19
C LEU A 29 0.83 2.69 28.40
N VAL A 30 0.31 1.96 27.41
CA VAL A 30 0.14 0.49 27.50
C VAL A 30 1.40 -0.27 27.06
N ARG A 31 2.41 0.40 26.48
CA ARG A 31 3.65 -0.25 26.08
C ARG A 31 4.49 -0.58 27.32
N PRO A 32 4.74 -1.85 27.65
CA PRO A 32 5.59 -2.18 28.78
C PRO A 32 7.01 -1.63 28.53
N PRO A 33 7.71 -1.15 29.58
CA PRO A 33 9.09 -0.75 29.44
C PRO A 33 9.88 -1.97 28.96
N ARG A 34 10.56 -1.84 27.81
CA ARG A 34 11.52 -2.86 27.36
C ARG A 34 12.56 -3.04 28.48
N PRO A 35 12.79 -4.26 29.00
CA PRO A 35 13.86 -4.47 29.95
C PRO A 35 15.18 -4.16 29.25
N LYS A 36 15.89 -3.20 29.83
CA LYS A 36 17.26 -2.81 29.51
C LYS A 36 18.13 -4.05 29.72
N SER A 37 18.54 -4.70 28.64
CA SER A 37 19.52 -5.78 28.68
C SER A 37 20.76 -5.28 29.41
N ALA A 38 21.01 -5.87 30.58
CA ALA A 38 22.19 -5.60 31.39
C ALA A 38 23.46 -6.04 30.65
N PRO A 39 24.61 -5.35 30.85
CA PRO A 39 25.88 -5.78 30.32
C PRO A 39 26.41 -6.98 31.13
N PRO A 40 26.97 -8.04 30.50
CA PRO A 40 27.67 -9.06 31.26
C PRO A 40 29.02 -8.49 31.73
N ARG A 41 29.12 -8.21 33.03
CA ARG A 41 30.38 -8.05 33.75
C ARG A 41 30.83 -9.42 34.27
N GLY A 42 32.06 -9.80 33.95
CA GLY A 42 32.88 -10.60 34.86
C GLY A 42 33.16 -12.03 34.41
N GLY A 43 34.30 -12.23 33.75
CA GLY A 43 34.94 -13.53 33.57
C GLY A 43 36.37 -13.33 33.09
N VAL A 44 37.27 -13.02 34.03
CA VAL A 44 38.72 -12.91 33.79
C VAL A 44 39.33 -14.30 33.81
N THR A 45 40.13 -14.66 32.80
CA THR A 45 41.46 -15.27 32.96
C THR A 45 42.36 -14.94 31.76
N PRO A 46 43.69 -14.84 31.94
CA PRO A 46 44.61 -14.23 30.98
C PRO A 46 45.38 -15.28 30.14
N ARG A 47 46.22 -14.76 29.21
CA ARG A 47 47.27 -15.46 28.41
C ARG A 47 46.71 -16.17 27.16
N VAL A 48 47.21 -15.98 25.94
CA VAL A 48 48.58 -15.76 25.45
C VAL A 48 48.53 -14.89 24.19
N ALA A 49 49.44 -13.92 24.10
CA ALA A 49 49.72 -13.19 22.87
C ALA A 49 50.47 -14.10 21.89
N ILE A 50 49.86 -14.39 20.73
CA ILE A 50 50.59 -14.84 19.55
C ILE A 50 50.50 -13.71 18.54
N ALA A 51 51.64 -13.07 18.31
CA ALA A 51 51.82 -12.05 17.30
C ALA A 51 51.58 -12.65 15.91
N ALA A 52 50.48 -12.26 15.27
CA ALA A 52 50.27 -12.42 13.84
C ALA A 52 50.55 -11.06 13.16
N PRO A 53 51.24 -11.04 12.01
CA PRO A 53 51.66 -9.79 11.37
C PRO A 53 50.44 -8.94 11.01
N SER A 54 50.55 -7.66 11.37
CA SER A 54 49.60 -6.59 11.05
C SER A 54 49.50 -6.42 9.53
N VAL A 55 48.69 -7.26 8.88
CA VAL A 55 48.12 -6.93 7.58
C VAL A 55 47.03 -5.92 7.88
N ARG A 56 47.41 -4.64 7.78
CA ARG A 56 46.50 -3.50 7.77
C ARG A 56 45.39 -3.80 6.76
N PRO A 57 44.13 -4.04 7.17
CA PRO A 57 43.05 -4.10 6.22
C PRO A 57 42.93 -2.69 5.63
N GLU A 58 43.18 -2.60 4.33
CA GLU A 58 42.90 -1.42 3.55
C GLU A 58 41.46 -0.98 3.84
N ARG A 59 41.29 0.25 4.36
CA ARG A 59 39.97 0.78 4.73
C ARG A 59 39.04 0.64 3.52
N PRO A 60 37.92 -0.10 3.62
CA PRO A 60 36.93 -0.13 2.55
C PRO A 60 36.37 1.29 2.36
N ARG A 61 36.36 1.75 1.11
CA ARG A 61 35.88 3.05 0.64
C ARG A 61 34.56 3.43 1.34
N THR A 62 34.61 4.41 2.22
CA THR A 62 33.48 4.86 3.07
C THR A 62 32.40 5.64 2.32
N ARG A 63 32.43 5.74 0.99
CA ARG A 63 31.52 6.63 0.23
C ARG A 63 30.48 5.93 -0.64
N GLN A 64 30.67 4.66 -1.02
CA GLN A 64 29.76 3.94 -1.94
C GLN A 64 28.72 3.07 -1.23
N LEU A 65 28.91 2.79 0.06
CA LEU A 65 28.04 1.89 0.82
C LEU A 65 26.57 2.36 0.93
N PRO A 66 26.25 3.66 1.09
CA PRO A 66 24.87 4.14 1.13
C PRO A 66 24.18 4.04 -0.24
N GLU A 67 24.90 4.36 -1.32
CA GLU A 67 24.41 4.28 -2.71
C GLU A 67 24.12 2.84 -3.11
N ASP A 68 24.99 1.89 -2.73
CA ASP A 68 24.77 0.46 -2.98
C ASP A 68 23.50 -0.05 -2.26
N ARG A 69 23.24 0.43 -1.04
CA ARG A 69 22.01 0.07 -0.29
C ARG A 69 20.76 0.64 -0.94
N ALA A 70 20.80 1.88 -1.40
CA ALA A 70 19.69 2.50 -2.14
C ALA A 70 19.40 1.75 -3.45
N ALA A 71 20.45 1.40 -4.20
CA ALA A 71 20.34 0.62 -5.42
C ALA A 71 19.72 -0.78 -5.17
N ILE A 72 20.17 -1.48 -4.12
CA ILE A 72 19.61 -2.78 -3.71
C ILE A 72 18.15 -2.64 -3.30
N ALA A 73 17.82 -1.64 -2.48
CA ALA A 73 16.44 -1.37 -2.05
C ALA A 73 15.51 -1.09 -3.23
N ARG A 74 15.95 -0.27 -4.18
CA ARG A 74 15.20 0.02 -5.41
C ARG A 74 14.97 -1.23 -6.25
N ARG A 75 16.00 -2.05 -6.44
CA ARG A 75 15.90 -3.30 -7.22
C ARG A 75 14.92 -4.27 -6.57
N LEU A 76 15.05 -4.50 -5.27
CA LEU A 76 14.13 -5.37 -4.51
C LEU A 76 12.70 -4.83 -4.52
N GLY A 77 12.53 -3.52 -4.31
CA GLY A 77 11.23 -2.85 -4.39
C GLY A 77 10.55 -3.06 -5.74
N ARG A 78 11.26 -2.81 -6.85
CA ARG A 78 10.74 -3.08 -8.20
C ARG A 78 10.33 -4.54 -8.39
N THR A 79 11.20 -5.50 -8.03
CA THR A 79 10.87 -6.92 -8.16
C THR A 79 9.63 -7.31 -7.35
N LEU A 80 9.40 -6.72 -6.17
CA LEU A 80 8.19 -6.96 -5.38
C LEU A 80 6.95 -6.34 -6.04
N LEU A 81 7.08 -5.15 -6.63
CA LEU A 81 5.99 -4.52 -7.38
C LEU A 81 5.64 -5.31 -8.65
N ASP A 82 6.62 -5.77 -9.41
CA ASP A 82 6.41 -6.61 -10.60
C ASP A 82 5.65 -7.88 -10.22
N ARG A 83 6.02 -8.52 -9.09
CA ARG A 83 5.27 -9.67 -8.57
C ARG A 83 3.87 -9.30 -8.11
N ALA A 84 3.67 -8.12 -7.53
CA ALA A 84 2.36 -7.66 -7.11
C ALA A 84 1.42 -7.46 -8.30
N VAL A 85 1.93 -6.96 -9.44
CA VAL A 85 1.15 -6.83 -10.68
C VAL A 85 0.60 -8.18 -11.14
N GLN A 86 1.39 -9.25 -11.00
CA GLN A 86 1.00 -10.60 -11.40
C GLN A 86 0.16 -11.34 -10.35
N GLU A 87 -0.03 -10.77 -9.16
CA GLU A 87 -0.77 -11.42 -8.08
C GLU A 87 -2.27 -11.13 -8.23
N SER A 88 -3.08 -12.17 -8.42
CA SER A 88 -4.52 -12.07 -8.57
C SER A 88 -5.23 -11.86 -7.24
N GLU A 89 -4.70 -12.42 -6.15
CA GLU A 89 -5.31 -12.30 -4.83
C GLU A 89 -5.03 -10.92 -4.22
N PRO A 90 -6.06 -10.07 -4.01
CA PRO A 90 -5.85 -8.68 -3.61
C PRO A 90 -5.17 -8.56 -2.24
N GLY A 91 -5.44 -9.50 -1.33
CA GLY A 91 -4.78 -9.57 -0.03
C GLY A 91 -3.28 -9.83 -0.15
N ARG A 92 -2.87 -10.77 -1.01
CA ARG A 92 -1.45 -11.12 -1.25
C ARG A 92 -0.74 -10.01 -2.01
N ARG A 93 -1.41 -9.43 -3.02
CA ARG A 93 -0.93 -8.26 -3.78
C ARG A 93 -0.57 -7.12 -2.83
N ARG A 94 -1.49 -6.79 -1.92
CA ARG A 94 -1.28 -5.76 -0.89
C ARG A 94 -0.07 -6.05 0.00
N THR A 95 0.11 -7.30 0.45
CA THR A 95 1.27 -7.67 1.27
C THR A 95 2.59 -7.48 0.51
N LEU A 96 2.65 -7.83 -0.77
CA LEU A 96 3.83 -7.58 -1.60
C LEU A 96 4.14 -6.09 -1.73
N ILE A 97 3.11 -5.27 -1.96
CA ILE A 97 3.26 -3.80 -2.05
C ILE A 97 3.76 -3.22 -0.72
N TYR A 98 3.21 -3.65 0.42
CA TYR A 98 3.71 -3.21 1.73
C TYR A 98 5.17 -3.55 1.98
N ARG A 99 5.60 -4.74 1.57
CA ARG A 99 7.01 -5.13 1.66
C ARG A 99 7.89 -4.28 0.74
N ALA A 100 7.41 -3.95 -0.46
CA ALA A 100 8.10 -3.07 -1.39
C ALA A 100 8.29 -1.66 -0.77
N ILE A 101 7.21 -1.06 -0.26
CA ILE A 101 7.25 0.26 0.41
C ILE A 101 8.23 0.25 1.59
N ALA A 102 8.19 -0.78 2.44
CA ALA A 102 9.11 -0.89 3.57
C ALA A 102 10.58 -0.99 3.14
N CYS A 103 10.86 -1.70 2.04
CA CYS A 103 12.21 -1.81 1.48
C CYS A 103 12.69 -0.46 0.91
N LEU A 104 11.83 0.20 0.13
CA LEU A 104 12.12 1.48 -0.51
C LEU A 104 12.32 2.60 0.53
N ASN A 105 11.49 2.67 1.58
CA ASN A 105 11.66 3.63 2.69
C ASN A 105 13.04 3.50 3.35
N ARG A 106 13.52 2.28 3.60
CA ARG A 106 14.88 2.06 4.12
C ARG A 106 15.97 2.53 3.15
N GLY A 107 15.71 2.44 1.85
CA GLY A 107 16.62 2.99 0.84
C GLY A 107 16.64 4.52 0.88
N VAL A 108 15.47 5.16 1.01
CA VAL A 108 15.36 6.63 1.07
C VAL A 108 16.03 7.18 2.33
N GLU A 109 15.92 6.48 3.46
CA GLU A 109 16.68 6.81 4.67
C GLU A 109 18.21 6.76 4.45
N ALA A 110 18.69 5.89 3.55
CA ALA A 110 20.12 5.75 3.24
C ALA A 110 20.60 6.73 2.17
N ALA A 111 19.74 7.15 1.24
CA ALA A 111 20.02 8.09 0.17
C ALA A 111 18.77 8.96 -0.12
N PRO A 112 18.56 10.06 0.64
CA PRO A 112 17.34 10.87 0.52
C PRO A 112 17.22 11.61 -0.82
N ASP A 113 18.35 11.93 -1.44
CA ASP A 113 18.42 12.68 -2.69
C ASP A 113 18.28 11.80 -3.95
N ASP A 114 18.14 10.47 -3.80
CA ASP A 114 17.94 9.52 -4.92
C ASP A 114 16.52 9.65 -5.49
N GLU A 115 16.38 10.48 -6.53
CA GLU A 115 15.10 10.71 -7.24
C GLU A 115 14.49 9.41 -7.80
N PRO A 116 15.23 8.54 -8.53
CA PRO A 116 14.67 7.27 -9.01
C PRO A 116 14.08 6.37 -7.91
N LEU A 117 14.67 6.40 -6.71
CA LEU A 117 14.17 5.65 -5.57
C LEU A 117 12.87 6.26 -5.02
N ARG A 118 12.81 7.60 -4.89
CA ARG A 118 11.60 8.34 -4.49
C ARG A 118 10.46 8.12 -5.50
N ASP A 119 10.75 8.15 -6.80
CA ASP A 119 9.76 7.85 -7.84
C ASP A 119 9.19 6.44 -7.71
N THR A 120 10.05 5.45 -7.46
CA THR A 120 9.62 4.06 -7.27
C THR A 120 8.75 3.92 -6.03
N LEU A 121 9.05 4.67 -4.97
CA LEU A 121 8.24 4.70 -3.75
C LEU A 121 6.87 5.35 -4.00
N THR A 122 6.81 6.44 -4.76
CA THR A 122 5.55 7.07 -5.18
C THR A 122 4.69 6.10 -5.99
N ALA A 123 5.28 5.39 -6.95
CA ALA A 123 4.59 4.36 -7.73
C ALA A 123 4.06 3.22 -6.83
N ALA A 124 4.81 2.82 -5.81
CA ALA A 124 4.36 1.81 -4.85
C ALA A 124 3.13 2.25 -4.05
N HIS A 125 3.09 3.52 -3.60
CA HIS A 125 1.93 4.08 -2.91
C HIS A 125 0.70 4.19 -3.83
N ALA A 126 0.90 4.58 -5.09
CA ALA A 126 -0.18 4.61 -6.08
C ALA A 126 -0.74 3.19 -6.34
N ALA A 127 0.12 2.18 -6.47
CA ALA A 127 -0.30 0.80 -6.61
C ALA A 127 -1.09 0.29 -5.39
N LEU A 128 -0.69 0.70 -4.18
CA LEU A 128 -1.41 0.38 -2.96
C LEU A 128 -2.81 1.00 -2.96
N TRP A 129 -2.91 2.28 -3.34
CA TRP A 129 -4.19 2.98 -3.44
C TRP A 129 -5.13 2.29 -4.43
N ASN A 130 -4.65 1.96 -5.63
CA ASN A 130 -5.43 1.25 -6.64
C ASN A 130 -5.92 -0.12 -6.10
N THR A 131 -5.05 -0.86 -5.42
CA THR A 131 -5.43 -2.14 -4.80
C THR A 131 -6.55 -1.96 -3.76
N TYR A 132 -6.51 -0.89 -2.96
CA TYR A 132 -7.58 -0.58 -2.01
C TYR A 132 -8.89 -0.22 -2.70
N GLN A 133 -8.85 0.58 -3.77
CA GLN A 133 -10.03 0.90 -4.55
C GLN A 133 -10.67 -0.36 -5.13
N GLN A 134 -9.87 -1.27 -5.68
CA GLN A 134 -10.37 -2.54 -6.22
C GLN A 134 -11.06 -3.39 -5.15
N ILE A 135 -10.43 -3.57 -3.97
CA ILE A 135 -11.03 -4.31 -2.85
C ILE A 135 -12.34 -3.65 -2.39
N GLY A 136 -12.37 -2.32 -2.32
CA GLY A 136 -13.55 -1.56 -1.93
C GLY A 136 -14.71 -1.75 -2.91
N LEU A 137 -14.42 -1.70 -4.21
CA LEU A 137 -15.40 -1.91 -5.27
C LEU A 137 -15.92 -3.35 -5.31
N GLU A 138 -15.04 -4.35 -5.17
CA GLU A 138 -15.45 -5.76 -5.09
C GLU A 138 -16.38 -6.01 -3.89
N ARG A 139 -16.03 -5.47 -2.71
CA ARG A 139 -16.90 -5.57 -1.54
C ARG A 139 -18.23 -4.85 -1.75
N LEU A 140 -18.21 -3.66 -2.34
CA LEU A 140 -19.45 -2.92 -2.62
C LEU A 140 -20.35 -3.69 -3.61
N ALA A 141 -19.77 -4.32 -4.64
CA ALA A 141 -20.52 -5.14 -5.58
C ALA A 141 -21.15 -6.38 -4.92
N GLN A 142 -20.43 -6.99 -3.97
CA GLN A 142 -20.92 -8.14 -3.21
C GLN A 142 -22.08 -7.78 -2.25
N GLU A 143 -22.01 -6.62 -1.60
CA GLU A 143 -23.05 -6.13 -0.68
C GLU A 143 -24.28 -5.55 -1.39
N MET A 144 -24.16 -5.18 -2.67
CA MET A 144 -25.23 -4.57 -3.46
C MET A 144 -25.66 -5.44 -4.66
N PRO A 145 -26.09 -6.71 -4.45
CA PRO A 145 -26.42 -7.63 -5.54
C PRO A 145 -27.62 -7.16 -6.40
N TRP A 146 -28.50 -6.34 -5.85
CA TRP A 146 -29.75 -5.92 -6.49
C TRP A 146 -29.63 -4.78 -7.52
N ARG A 147 -28.43 -4.20 -7.75
CA ARG A 147 -28.28 -3.23 -8.87
C ARG A 147 -28.25 -3.91 -10.24
N ALA A 148 -28.02 -5.21 -10.32
CA ALA A 148 -28.29 -5.99 -11.53
C ALA A 148 -29.81 -6.20 -11.74
N THR A 149 -30.57 -6.38 -10.65
CA THR A 149 -32.02 -6.58 -10.70
C THR A 149 -32.79 -5.27 -10.94
N ALA A 150 -32.29 -4.13 -10.44
CA ALA A 150 -32.92 -2.82 -10.62
C ALA A 150 -32.77 -2.25 -12.04
N LEU A 151 -31.82 -2.76 -12.82
CA LEU A 151 -31.60 -2.42 -14.24
C LEU A 151 -32.07 -3.53 -15.19
N ALA A 152 -32.57 -4.65 -14.67
CA ALA A 152 -33.30 -5.60 -15.51
C ALA A 152 -34.52 -4.88 -16.07
N PRO A 153 -34.69 -4.78 -17.40
CA PRO A 153 -35.89 -4.22 -17.98
C PRO A 153 -37.06 -4.98 -17.37
N ALA A 154 -37.99 -4.27 -16.72
CA ALA A 154 -39.22 -4.88 -16.28
C ALA A 154 -39.80 -5.61 -17.50
N GLU A 155 -39.90 -6.94 -17.42
CA GLU A 155 -40.54 -7.73 -18.46
C GLU A 155 -41.92 -7.10 -18.68
N PRO A 156 -42.24 -6.66 -19.91
CA PRO A 156 -43.53 -6.06 -20.16
C PRO A 156 -44.60 -7.09 -19.77
N PRO A 157 -45.67 -6.68 -19.06
CA PRO A 157 -46.67 -7.61 -18.59
C PRO A 157 -47.23 -8.43 -19.77
N PRO A 158 -47.52 -9.73 -19.57
CA PRO A 158 -48.06 -10.59 -20.62
C PRO A 158 -49.41 -10.01 -21.06
N GLY A 159 -49.42 -9.36 -22.22
CA GLY A 159 -50.58 -8.61 -22.72
C GLY A 159 -50.26 -7.35 -23.51
N SER A 160 -49.01 -6.88 -23.56
CA SER A 160 -48.61 -5.82 -24.50
C SER A 160 -48.55 -6.37 -25.92
N VAL A 161 -49.71 -6.52 -26.54
CA VAL A 161 -49.84 -6.79 -27.96
C VAL A 161 -49.27 -5.58 -28.68
N ALA A 162 -48.07 -5.75 -29.25
CA ALA A 162 -47.51 -4.82 -30.21
C ALA A 162 -48.59 -4.54 -31.26
N ARG A 163 -49.07 -3.29 -31.31
CA ARG A 163 -50.01 -2.83 -32.32
C ARG A 163 -49.29 -2.92 -33.66
N ALA A 164 -49.47 -4.06 -34.34
CA ALA A 164 -49.04 -4.26 -35.70
C ALA A 164 -49.69 -3.16 -36.56
N THR A 165 -48.85 -2.32 -37.15
CA THR A 165 -49.25 -1.36 -38.16
C THR A 165 -49.71 -2.16 -39.37
N PRO A 166 -50.96 -2.05 -39.84
CA PRO A 166 -51.34 -2.73 -41.07
C PRO A 166 -50.62 -2.06 -42.23
N ALA A 167 -49.85 -2.86 -42.98
CA ALA A 167 -49.26 -2.47 -44.23
C ALA A 167 -50.38 -2.06 -45.20
N LEU A 168 -50.35 -0.79 -45.61
CA LEU A 168 -51.30 -0.22 -46.55
C LEU A 168 -51.15 -0.93 -47.90
N GLU A 169 -52.20 -1.68 -48.25
CA GLU A 169 -52.42 -2.32 -49.54
C GLU A 169 -52.33 -1.26 -50.66
N ARG A 170 -51.25 -1.29 -51.45
CA ARG A 170 -51.22 -0.61 -52.76
C ARG A 170 -51.62 -1.61 -53.83
N ARG A 171 -52.86 -1.52 -54.28
CA ARG A 171 -53.34 -2.08 -55.54
C ARG A 171 -53.53 -0.95 -56.57
N SER A 172 -52.86 -1.14 -57.72
CA SER A 172 -53.19 -0.73 -59.10
C SER A 172 -53.44 0.75 -59.44
N VAL A 173 -52.62 1.33 -60.34
CA VAL A 173 -52.78 1.32 -61.82
C VAL A 173 -51.39 1.33 -62.45
#